data_AF-A0A945QE18-F1
#
_entry.id   AF-A0A945QE18-F1
#
_cell.length_a   1.000
_cell.length_b   1.000
_cell.length_c   1.000
_cell.angle_alpha   90.00
_cell.angle_beta   90.00
_cell.angle_gamma   90.00
#
_symmetry.space_group_name_H-M   'P 1'
#
loop_
_entity.id
_entity.type
_entity.pdbx_description
1 polymer ?
#
loop_
_entity_poly.entity_id
_entity_poly.type
_entity_poly.pdbx_seq_one_letter_code
_entity_poly.pdbx_strand_id
1 'polypeptide(L)'
;MGGGRKKWWSGEALAARRENLRRRGALMAVLRDFFASRDFVEVETPALQVSPGLEPHLKAFATKLEDPFGGDDRPMYLHTSPE
;
A
#
# COMPACT_ATOMS: atom_id res chain seq x y z
N MET A 1 -25.25 24.70 -17.09
CA MET A 1 -24.80 24.79 -15.67
C MET A 1 -24.31 23.43 -15.23
N GLY A 2 -23.18 23.36 -14.50
CA GLY A 2 -22.77 22.19 -13.71
C GLY A 2 -21.72 21.29 -14.38
N GLY A 3 -20.54 21.02 -13.81
CA GLY A 3 -19.97 21.44 -12.53
C GLY A 3 -18.45 21.56 -12.67
N GLY A 4 -17.86 22.52 -11.96
CA GLY A 4 -16.42 22.74 -11.97
C GLY A 4 -15.66 21.49 -11.53
N ARG A 5 -14.63 21.10 -12.29
CA ARG A 5 -13.72 20.01 -11.91
C ARG A 5 -13.16 20.30 -10.52
N LYS A 6 -13.54 19.51 -9.51
CA LYS A 6 -12.88 19.58 -8.19
C LYS A 6 -11.39 19.36 -8.41
N LYS A 7 -10.57 20.24 -7.83
CA LYS A 7 -9.11 20.08 -7.84
C LYS A 7 -8.77 18.74 -7.18
N TRP A 8 -7.99 17.90 -7.86
CA TRP A 8 -7.60 16.58 -7.36
C TRP A 8 -6.71 16.67 -6.11
N TRP A 9 -6.15 17.85 -5.83
CA TRP A 9 -5.31 18.17 -4.67
C TRP A 9 -5.79 19.43 -3.92
N SER A 10 -5.71 19.40 -2.60
CA SER A 10 -6.00 20.54 -1.72
C SER A 10 -5.01 20.59 -0.55
N GLY A 11 -4.26 21.69 -0.44
CA GLY A 11 -3.35 21.93 0.69
C GLY A 11 -4.09 22.11 2.02
N GLU A 12 -5.28 22.71 1.98
CA GLU A 12 -6.16 22.85 3.15
C GLU A 12 -6.65 21.50 3.66
N ALA A 13 -7.02 20.58 2.76
CA ALA A 13 -7.41 19.23 3.13
C ALA A 13 -6.25 18.45 3.75
N LEU A 14 -5.03 18.63 3.24
CA LEU A 14 -3.84 18.07 3.88
C LEU A 14 -3.61 18.70 5.27
N ALA A 15 -3.71 20.01 5.39
CA ALA A 15 -3.54 20.72 6.66
C ALA A 15 -4.54 20.25 7.72
N ALA A 16 -5.80 20.06 7.34
CA ALA A 16 -6.85 19.54 8.21
C ALA A 16 -6.58 18.11 8.72
N ARG A 17 -5.83 17.30 7.95
CA ARG A 17 -5.45 15.92 8.35
C ARG A 17 -4.16 15.84 9.14
N ARG A 18 -3.39 16.94 9.24
CA ARG A 18 -2.03 16.97 9.78
C ARG A 18 -1.94 16.35 11.18
N GLU A 19 -2.88 16.69 12.05
CA GLU A 19 -2.88 16.18 13.42
C GLU A 19 -3.16 14.67 13.48
N ASN A 20 -4.10 14.17 12.67
CA ASN A 20 -4.36 12.73 12.56
C ASN A 20 -3.14 11.98 12.00
N LEU A 21 -2.40 12.57 11.05
CA LEU A 21 -1.18 11.98 10.51
C LEU A 21 -0.07 11.91 11.57
N ARG A 22 0.07 12.93 12.43
CA ARG A 22 1.03 12.88 13.56
C ARG A 22 0.68 11.77 14.55
N ARG A 23 -0.59 11.65 14.92
CA ARG A 23 -1.07 10.56 15.79
C ARG A 23 -0.83 9.19 15.18
N ARG A 24 -1.10 9.03 13.87
CA ARG A 24 -0.78 7.79 13.13
C ARG A 24 0.72 7.48 13.21
N GLY A 25 1.58 8.48 13.01
CA GLY A 25 3.04 8.32 13.14
C GLY A 25 3.46 7.83 14.53
N ALA A 26 2.93 8.44 15.59
CA ALA A 26 3.19 8.02 16.97
C ALA A 26 2.72 6.59 17.25
N LEU A 27 1.53 6.21 16.77
CA LEU A 27 1.01 4.85 16.90
C LEU A 27 1.89 3.82 16.18
N MET A 28 2.38 4.14 14.98
CA MET A 28 3.27 3.24 14.25
C MET A 28 4.61 3.03 14.99
N ALA A 29 5.15 4.08 15.62
CA ALA A 29 6.37 3.96 16.44
C ALA A 29 6.14 3.05 17.65
N VAL A 30 5.06 3.27 18.40
CA VAL A 30 4.71 2.45 19.57
C VAL A 30 4.52 0.97 19.20
N LEU A 31 3.88 0.69 18.06
CA LEU A 31 3.70 -0.69 17.58
C LEU A 31 5.05 -1.36 17.28
N ARG A 32 5.98 -0.67 16.62
CA ARG A 32 7.32 -1.21 16.34
C ARG A 32 8.09 -1.47 17.62
N ASP A 33 8.10 -0.52 18.56
CA ASP A 33 8.78 -0.67 19.86
C ASP A 33 8.23 -1.85 20.67
N PHE A 34 6.92 -2.08 20.61
CA PHE A 34 6.27 -3.22 21.29
C PHE A 34 6.79 -4.58 20.79
N PHE A 35 6.94 -4.74 19.48
CA PHE A 35 7.44 -5.98 18.89
C PHE A 35 8.96 -6.11 19.04
N ALA A 36 9.71 -5.02 18.83
CA ALA A 36 11.17 -5.00 19.00
C ALA A 36 11.58 -5.34 20.43
N SER A 37 10.85 -4.86 21.45
CA SER A 37 11.09 -5.22 22.86
C SER A 37 10.83 -6.69 23.22
N ARG A 38 10.32 -7.48 22.27
CA ARG A 38 10.04 -8.93 22.39
C ARG A 38 10.84 -9.74 21.38
N ASP A 39 11.91 -9.16 20.84
CA ASP A 39 12.84 -9.80 19.90
C ASP A 39 12.20 -10.24 18.57
N PHE A 40 11.08 -9.61 18.16
CA PHE A 40 10.55 -9.79 16.81
C PHE A 40 11.40 -9.02 15.79
N VAL A 41 11.63 -9.64 14.63
CA VAL A 41 12.29 -9.01 13.48
C VAL A 41 11.22 -8.46 12.53
N GLU A 42 11.23 -7.14 12.31
CA GLU A 42 10.40 -6.52 11.27
C GLU A 42 10.96 -6.87 9.88
N VAL A 43 10.08 -7.27 8.96
CA VAL A 43 10.44 -7.66 7.58
C VAL A 43 9.56 -6.94 6.58
N GLU A 44 10.08 -6.74 5.37
CA GLU A 44 9.32 -6.27 4.23
C GLU A 44 9.16 -7.42 3.23
N THR A 45 7.94 -7.67 2.76
CA THR A 45 7.64 -8.69 1.75
C THR A 45 7.31 -8.03 0.40
N PRO A 46 7.49 -8.75 -0.72
CA PRO A 46 7.15 -8.21 -2.04
C PRO A 46 5.67 -7.81 -2.13
N ALA A 47 5.42 -6.54 -2.50
CA ALA A 47 4.05 -6.08 -2.74
C ALA A 47 3.44 -6.68 -4.02
N LEU A 48 4.29 -7.09 -4.96
CA LEU A 48 3.92 -7.61 -6.28
C LEU A 48 4.32 -9.09 -6.38
N GLN A 49 3.36 -9.95 -6.70
CA GLN A 49 3.53 -11.41 -6.71
C GLN A 49 2.98 -12.06 -7.97
N VAL A 50 3.43 -13.29 -8.24
CA VAL A 50 3.02 -14.07 -9.42
C VAL A 50 1.62 -14.67 -9.24
N SER A 51 1.31 -15.16 -8.04
CA SER A 51 0.00 -15.72 -7.71
C SER A 51 -0.67 -14.83 -6.65
N PRO A 52 -1.89 -14.35 -6.87
CA PRO A 52 -2.69 -13.83 -5.78
C PRO A 52 -3.10 -14.99 -4.86
N GLY A 53 -3.33 -14.71 -3.57
CA GLY A 53 -3.83 -15.70 -2.60
C GLY A 53 -5.10 -16.41 -3.08
N LEU A 54 -5.41 -17.58 -2.52
CA LEU A 54 -6.53 -18.44 -2.94
C LEU A 54 -7.87 -18.08 -2.27
N GLU A 55 -7.99 -16.87 -1.70
CA GLU A 55 -9.18 -16.45 -0.97
C GLU A 55 -10.37 -16.21 -1.93
N PRO A 56 -11.48 -17.00 -1.86
CA PRO A 56 -12.56 -16.96 -2.85
C PRO A 56 -13.28 -15.61 -2.98
N HIS A 57 -13.20 -14.78 -1.94
CA HIS A 57 -13.91 -13.50 -1.87
C HIS A 57 -13.01 -12.30 -2.13
N LEU A 58 -11.69 -12.50 -2.29
CA LEU A 58 -10.76 -11.43 -2.58
C LEU A 58 -10.42 -11.42 -4.07
N LYS A 59 -10.30 -10.21 -4.61
CA LYS A 59 -9.88 -9.98 -5.99
C LYS A 59 -8.60 -9.16 -5.93
N ALA A 60 -7.48 -9.80 -6.22
CA ALA A 60 -6.21 -9.10 -6.30
C ALA A 60 -6.18 -8.15 -7.50
N PHE A 61 -5.55 -7.01 -7.32
CA PHE A 61 -5.31 -6.07 -8.40
C PHE A 61 -4.24 -6.65 -9.33
N ALA A 62 -4.58 -6.85 -10.61
CA ALA A 62 -3.65 -7.33 -11.61
C ALA A 62 -2.96 -6.17 -12.32
N THR A 63 -1.68 -6.34 -12.63
CA THR A 63 -0.88 -5.46 -13.48
C THR A 63 0.03 -6.29 -14.38
N LYS A 64 0.75 -5.63 -15.27
CA LYS A 64 1.83 -6.24 -16.06
C LYS A 64 3.16 -5.62 -15.65
N LEU A 65 4.16 -6.47 -15.50
CA LEU A 65 5.55 -6.04 -15.39
C LEU A 65 6.15 -6.07 -16.80
N GLU A 66 6.41 -4.88 -17.34
CA GLU A 66 7.01 -4.72 -18.67
C GLU A 66 8.44 -5.26 -18.69
N ASP A 67 8.79 -6.01 -19.73
CA ASP A 67 10.16 -6.49 -19.90
C ASP A 67 11.05 -5.36 -20.46
N PRO A 68 12.15 -5.02 -19.78
CA PRO A 68 12.98 -3.87 -20.18
C PRO A 68 13.79 -4.11 -21.46
N PHE A 69 13.84 -5.34 -21.99
CA PHE A 69 14.63 -5.70 -23.18
C PHE A 69 13.75 -6.18 -24.35
N GLY A 70 12.44 -5.93 -24.28
CA GLY A 70 11.50 -6.30 -25.34
C GLY A 70 11.10 -7.77 -25.35
N GLY A 71 11.33 -8.49 -24.25
CA GLY A 71 10.70 -9.79 -23.99
C GLY A 71 9.21 -9.68 -23.65
N ASP A 72 8.61 -10.80 -23.25
CA ASP A 72 7.19 -10.84 -22.89
C ASP A 72 6.93 -10.18 -21.53
N ASP A 73 5.94 -9.29 -21.49
CA ASP A 73 5.38 -8.76 -20.24
C ASP A 73 4.88 -9.89 -19.35
N ARG A 74 5.18 -9.79 -18.05
CA ARG A 74 4.73 -10.79 -17.08
C ARG A 74 3.47 -10.31 -16.35
N PRO A 75 2.39 -11.11 -16.29
CA PRO A 75 1.26 -10.82 -15.42
C PRO A 75 1.70 -10.91 -13.96
N MET A 76 1.34 -9.89 -13.18
CA MET A 76 1.67 -9.79 -11.77
C MET A 76 0.48 -9.25 -10.98
N TYR A 77 0.46 -9.46 -9.67
CA TYR A 77 -0.67 -9.12 -8.82
C TYR A 77 -0.20 -8.40 -7.56
N LEU A 78 -0.93 -7.38 -7.11
CA LEU A 78 -0.71 -6.81 -5.77
C LEU A 78 -1.24 -7.78 -4.72
N HIS A 79 -0.43 -8.02 -3.70
CA HIS A 79 -0.83 -8.86 -2.57
C HIS A 79 -2.01 -8.25 -1.78
N THR A 80 -2.95 -9.12 -1.40
CA THR A 80 -4.07 -8.80 -0.50
C THR A 80 -3.69 -8.93 0.97
N SER A 81 -2.65 -9.73 1.24
CA SER A 81 -2.04 -10.02 2.53
C SER A 81 -0.55 -10.35 2.33
N PRO A 82 0.34 -10.09 3.30
CA PRO A 82 1.76 -10.46 3.25
C PRO A 82 2.09 -11.87 3.78
N GLU A 83 1.08 -12.70 4.11
CA GLU A 83 1.26 -14.11 4.52
C GLU A 83 2.01 -14.94 3.46
#